data_AF-A0A1J4VXZ8-F1
#
_entry.id   AF-A0A1J4VXZ8-F1
#
_cell.length_a   1.000
_cell.length_b   1.000
_cell.length_c   1.000
_cell.angle_alpha   90.00
_cell.angle_beta   90.00
_cell.angle_gamma   90.00
#
_symmetry.space_group_name_H-M   'P 1'
#
loop_
_entity.id
_entity.type
_entity.pdbx_description
1 polymer ?
#
loop_
_entity_poly.entity_id
_entity_poly.type
_entity_poly.pdbx_seq_one_letter_code
_entity_poly.pdbx_strand_id
1 'polypeptide(L)' 'MSVMSKRILVSLPEKIYDELKKLAKTEYKSVAGIIRESVLERLHGEFSKGEMNLIEKGRSEYRQGKGVNWRSIKRG' A
#
# COMPACT_ATOMS: atom_id res chain seq x y z
N MET A 1 4.02 -8.29 17.94
CA MET A 1 4.07 -7.21 16.92
C MET A 1 5.12 -7.58 15.87
N SER A 2 4.72 -8.12 14.71
CA SER A 2 5.62 -8.19 13.54
C SER A 2 5.13 -7.14 12.55
N VAL A 3 5.73 -5.95 12.61
CA VAL A 3 5.14 -4.72 12.05
C VAL A 3 5.40 -4.57 10.53
N MET A 4 6.34 -5.31 9.95
CA MET A 4 6.50 -5.46 8.49
C MET A 4 7.25 -6.77 8.20
N SER A 5 6.62 -7.71 7.48
CA SER A 5 7.24 -9.01 7.17
C SER A 5 8.16 -8.99 5.96
N LYS A 6 8.08 -7.96 5.10
CA LYS A 6 8.89 -7.83 3.88
C LYS A 6 9.39 -6.41 3.71
N ARG A 7 10.64 -6.26 3.25
CA ARG A 7 11.30 -4.98 2.96
C ARG A 7 11.65 -4.92 1.47
N ILE A 8 11.49 -3.75 0.87
CA ILE A 8 11.94 -3.46 -0.49
C ILE A 8 13.18 -2.58 -0.36
N LEU A 9 14.30 -3.02 -0.94
CA LEU A 9 15.54 -2.27 -1.05
C LEU A 9 15.66 -1.79 -2.50
N VAL A 10 15.90 -0.49 -2.68
CA VAL A 10 16.03 0.12 -3.99
C VAL A 10 17.29 0.97 -3.99
N SER A 11 18.14 0.78 -4.99
CA SER A 11 19.28 1.65 -5.25
C SER A 11 18.83 2.77 -6.19
N LEU A 12 19.06 4.01 -5.78
CA LEU A 12 18.71 5.20 -6.53
C LEU A 12 19.94 6.11 -6.65
N PRO A 13 20.12 6.83 -7.76
CA PRO A 13 21.05 7.94 -7.84
C PRO A 13 20.75 8.99 -6.75
N GLU A 14 21.79 9.52 -6.13
CA GLU A 14 21.67 10.44 -4.98
C GLU A 14 20.80 11.66 -5.28
N LYS A 15 20.98 12.27 -6.46
CA LYS A 15 20.16 13.40 -6.93
C LYS A 15 18.66 13.08 -6.95
N ILE A 16 18.29 11.88 -7.39
CA ILE A 16 16.89 11.45 -7.47
C ILE A 16 16.33 11.22 -6.06
N TYR A 17 17.12 10.62 -5.18
CA TYR A 17 16.73 10.41 -3.79
C TYR A 17 16.48 11.74 -3.06
N ASP A 18 17.33 12.74 -3.28
CA ASP A 18 17.18 14.05 -2.67
C ASP A 18 15.92 14.80 -3.13
N GLU A 19 15.58 14.71 -4.42
CA GLU A 19 14.32 15.26 -4.92
C GLU A 19 13.10 14.53 -4.35
N LEU A 20 13.13 13.20 -4.31
CA LEU A 20 12.10 12.39 -3.66
C LEU A 20 11.92 12.74 -2.19
N LYS A 21 13.01 13.00 -1.48
CA LYS A 21 13.00 13.39 -0.07
C LYS A 21 12.35 14.76 0.14
N LYS A 22 12.56 15.71 -0.77
CA LYS A 22 11.87 17.02 -0.74
C LYS A 22 10.36 16.84 -0.93
N LEU A 23 9.97 16.09 -1.97
CA LEU A 23 8.56 15.81 -2.26
C LEU A 23 7.87 15.05 -1.12
N ALA A 24 8.57 14.11 -0.49
CA ALA A 24 8.07 13.31 0.61
C ALA A 24 7.71 14.14 1.85
N LYS A 25 8.48 15.20 2.12
CA LYS A 25 8.21 16.09 3.25
C LYS A 25 6.91 16.87 3.07
N THR A 26 6.58 17.23 1.84
CA THR A 26 5.43 18.08 1.53
C THR A 26 4.12 17.29 1.60
N GLU A 27 4.10 16.06 1.06
CA GLU A 27 2.84 15.36 0.77
C GLU A 27 2.71 13.96 1.39
N TYR A 28 3.82 13.25 1.66
CA TYR A 28 3.78 11.80 1.93
C TYR A 28 4.45 11.36 3.25
N LYS A 29 4.83 12.32 4.12
CA LYS A 29 5.55 12.17 5.40
C LYS A 29 6.97 11.56 5.30
N SER A 30 7.22 10.64 4.36
CA SER A 30 8.50 9.94 4.20
C SER A 30 8.68 9.38 2.78
N VAL A 31 9.93 9.17 2.36
CA VAL A 31 10.25 8.55 1.05
C VAL A 31 9.62 7.17 0.92
N ALA A 32 9.62 6.39 1.99
CA ALA A 32 8.93 5.09 2.04
C ALA A 32 7.40 5.22 1.93
N GLY A 33 6.82 6.37 2.29
CA GLY A 33 5.41 6.70 2.07
C GLY A 33 5.11 6.80 0.58
N ILE A 34 5.88 7.64 -0.14
CA ILE A 34 5.75 7.78 -1.60
C ILE A 34 5.88 6.42 -2.28
N ILE A 35 6.96 5.68 -2.01
CA ILE A 35 7.21 4.40 -2.69
C ILE A 35 6.04 3.42 -2.47
N ARG A 36 5.45 3.40 -1.27
CA ARG A 36 4.28 2.54 -0.99
C ARG A 36 3.06 2.97 -1.79
N GLU A 37 2.73 4.25 -1.81
CA GLU A 37 1.58 4.76 -2.57
C GLU A 37 1.77 4.50 -4.06
N SER A 38 2.94 4.79 -4.63
CA SER A 38 3.21 4.55 -6.06
C SER A 38 3.12 3.05 -6.43
N VAL A 39 3.59 2.15 -5.56
CA VAL A 39 3.44 0.70 -5.77
C VAL A 39 1.98 0.29 -5.71
N LEU A 40 1.21 0.82 -4.74
CA LEU A 40 -0.22 0.53 -4.62
C LEU A 40 -1.01 1.05 -5.83
N GLU A 41 -0.74 2.27 -6.29
CA GLU A 41 -1.35 2.86 -7.49
C GLU A 41 -1.08 2.02 -8.73
N ARG A 42 0.18 1.57 -8.91
CA ARG A 42 0.53 0.71 -10.04
C ARG A 42 -0.20 -0.62 -10.00
N LEU A 43 -0.26 -1.26 -8.83
CA LEU A 43 -1.01 -2.51 -8.64
C LEU A 43 -2.51 -2.31 -8.85
N HIS A 44 -3.06 -1.17 -8.42
CA HIS A 44 -4.46 -0.84 -8.66
C HIS A 44 -4.78 -0.68 -10.15
N GLY A 45 -3.85 -0.13 -10.93
CA GLY A 45 -3.97 -0.03 -12.39
C GLY A 45 -3.85 -1.38 -13.11
N GLU A 46 -3.36 -2.43 -12.45
CA GLU A 46 -3.26 -3.78 -13.00
C GLU A 46 -4.45 -4.67 -12.61
N PHE A 47 -5.30 -4.24 -11.68
CA PHE A 47 -6.48 -5.01 -11.31
C PHE A 47 -7.51 -5.04 -12.44
N SER A 48 -8.00 -6.24 -12.72
CA SER A 48 -9.17 -6.41 -13.57
C SER A 48 -10.40 -5.75 -12.92
N LYS A 49 -11.41 -5.40 -13.73
CA LYS A 49 -12.70 -4.88 -13.20
C LYS A 49 -13.30 -5.79 -12.13
N GLY A 50 -13.10 -7.11 -12.24
CA GLY A 50 -13.58 -8.09 -11.25
C GLY A 50 -12.88 -7.96 -9.89
N GLU A 51 -11.57 -7.73 -9.89
CA GLU A 51 -10.77 -7.56 -8.67
C GLU A 51 -11.05 -6.22 -7.99
N MET A 52 -11.25 -5.15 -8.77
CA MET A 52 -11.68 -3.85 -8.24
C MET A 52 -13.05 -3.95 -7.55
N ASN A 53 -14.02 -4.64 -8.17
CA ASN A 53 -15.33 -4.87 -7.56
C ASN A 53 -15.24 -5.67 -6.26
N LEU A 54 -14.32 -6.63 -6.17
CA LEU A 54 -14.05 -7.39 -4.93
C LEU A 54 -13.49 -6.50 -3.81
N ILE A 55 -12.57 -5.60 -4.13
CA ILE A 55 -12.00 -4.65 -3.17
C ILE A 55 -13.07 -3.66 -2.69
N GLU A 56 -13.87 -3.11 -3.60
CA GLU A 56 -14.96 -2.20 -3.25
C GLU A 56 -16.02 -2.87 -2.37
N LYS A 57 -16.39 -4.11 -2.72
CA LYS A 57 -17.29 -4.92 -1.90
C LYS A 57 -16.73 -5.14 -0.49
N GLY A 58 -15.47 -5.54 -0.37
CA GLY A 58 -14.82 -5.73 0.94
C GLY A 58 -14.73 -4.45 1.77
N ARG A 59 -14.49 -3.29 1.13
CA ARG A 59 -14.52 -1.97 1.80
C ARG A 59 -15.93 -1.60 2.26
N SER A 60 -16.95 -1.91 1.46
CA SER A 60 -18.36 -1.67 1.81
C SER A 60 -18.80 -2.53 2.99
N GLU A 61 -18.48 -3.83 2.95
CA GLU A 61 -18.74 -4.76 4.05
C GLU A 61 -18.06 -4.27 5.34
N TYR A 62 -16.77 -3.91 5.29
CA TYR A 62 -16.04 -3.39 6.45
C TYR A 62 -16.72 -2.17 7.08
N ARG A 63 -17.19 -1.21 6.27
CA ARG A 63 -17.93 -0.03 6.77
C ARG A 63 -19.27 -0.40 7.41
N GLN A 64 -19.89 -1.48 6.96
CA GLN A 64 -21.12 -2.03 7.54
C GLN A 64 -20.85 -2.92 8.77
N GLY A 65 -19.60 -3.00 9.24
CA GLY A 65 -19.20 -3.87 10.34
C GLY A 65 -19.23 -5.36 9.99
N LYS A 66 -19.36 -5.70 8.71
CA LYS A 66 -19.35 -7.06 8.19
C LYS A 66 -18.00 -7.33 7.56
N GLY A 67 -17.37 -8.44 7.89
CA GLY A 67 -16.06 -8.76 7.32
C GLY A 67 -15.24 -9.57 8.28
N VAL A 68 -14.47 -10.49 7.72
CA VAL A 68 -13.55 -11.28 8.53
C VAL A 68 -12.34 -10.41 8.78
N ASN A 69 -12.05 -10.13 10.05
CA ASN A 69 -10.78 -9.52 10.41
C ASN A 69 -9.69 -10.47 9.91
N TRP A 70 -8.96 -10.08 8.88
CA TRP A 70 -7.94 -10.94 8.30
C TRP A 70 -6.85 -11.33 9.31
N ARG A 71 -6.74 -10.61 10.45
CA ARG A 71 -5.89 -10.96 11.60
C ARG A 71 -6.46 -12.09 12.47
N SER A 72 -7.76 -12.39 12.40
CA SER A 72 -8.40 -13.48 13.13
C SER A 72 -8.42 -14.80 12.34
N ILE A 73 -8.07 -14.77 11.05
CA ILE A 73 -7.95 -15.98 10.23
C ILE A 73 -6.61 -16.65 10.59
N LYS A 74 -6.65 -17.66 11.48
CA LYS A 74 -5.53 -18.59 11.65
C LYS A 74 -5.46 -19.46 10.39
N ARG A 75 -4.38 -19.32 9.60
CA ARG A 75 -4.09 -20.24 8.50
C ARG A 75 -3.82 -21.62 9.11
N GLY A 76 -4.58 -22.62 8.68
CA GLY A 76 -4.21 -24.03 8.79
C GLY A 76 -3.07 -24.36 7.84
#